data_AF-A0A1R2D4Y8-F1
#
_entry.id   AF-A0A1R2D4Y8-F1
#
_cell.length_a   1.000
_cell.length_b   1.000
_cell.length_c   1.000
_cell.angle_alpha   90.00
_cell.angle_beta   90.00
_cell.angle_gamma   90.00
#
_symmetry.space_group_name_H-M   'P 1'
#
loop_
_entity.id
_entity.type
_entity.pdbx_description
1 polymer ?
#
loop_
_entity_poly.entity_id
_entity_poly.type
_entity_poly.pdbx_seq_one_letter_code
_entity_poly.pdbx_strand_id
1 'polypeptide(L)'
;MGSSESRPGYRIMEILSNSPGDKAGFQLFLDFIVSLNGTDLIESQLPFQELIKANENCPITLGVLSLLTFEVREVIITPSKWEGEGLLGLNLRYEDSIEASQSIMHITNIRPNSPASNAGLVIGDYILGSKEAKIKNADDIQAVIDKNGEITLVIFNKASNHVFPVLLESVDGYIGIEVATGAFHRLTS
;
A
#
# COMPACT_ATOMS: atom_id res chain seq x y z
N MET A 1 10.59 -19.66 21.05
CA MET A 1 9.20 -19.99 20.68
C MET A 1 8.52 -18.69 20.30
N GLY A 2 7.92 -18.67 19.11
CA GLY A 2 7.51 -17.46 18.40
C GLY A 2 8.08 -17.56 16.99
N SER A 3 7.54 -18.46 16.18
CA SER A 3 7.57 -18.24 14.74
C SER A 3 6.98 -16.85 14.53
N SER A 4 7.76 -15.91 14.03
CA SER A 4 7.19 -14.70 13.46
C SER A 4 6.18 -15.19 12.42
N GLU A 5 4.89 -15.05 12.72
CA GLU A 5 3.87 -15.29 11.71
C GLU A 5 4.28 -14.44 10.51
N SER A 6 4.50 -15.10 9.38
CA SER A 6 4.77 -14.47 8.10
C SER A 6 3.54 -14.70 7.27
N ARG A 7 3.09 -13.64 6.61
CA ARG A 7 1.89 -13.67 5.78
C ARG A 7 2.20 -12.94 4.47
N PRO A 8 2.97 -13.59 3.58
CA PRO A 8 3.39 -12.98 2.34
C PRO A 8 2.25 -12.89 1.33
N GLY A 9 2.33 -11.91 0.44
CA GLY A 9 1.35 -11.71 -0.62
C GLY A 9 1.74 -10.57 -1.54
N TYR A 10 0.89 -10.27 -2.51
CA TYR A 10 1.10 -9.17 -3.44
C TYR A 10 0.39 -7.92 -2.93
N ARG A 11 1.16 -6.98 -2.38
CA ARG A 11 0.66 -5.67 -1.97
C ARG A 11 0.28 -4.85 -3.19
N ILE A 12 -0.88 -4.20 -3.15
CA ILE A 12 -1.36 -3.33 -4.22
C ILE A 12 -0.71 -1.96 -4.09
N MET A 13 0.22 -1.64 -5.00
CA MET A 13 1.03 -0.43 -4.99
C MET A 13 0.46 0.67 -5.89
N GLU A 14 -0.33 0.31 -6.88
CA GLU A 14 -1.02 1.23 -7.78
C GLU A 14 -2.22 0.55 -8.42
N ILE A 15 -3.25 1.33 -8.68
CA ILE A 15 -4.46 0.92 -9.38
C ILE A 15 -4.62 1.86 -10.55
N LEU A 16 -4.57 1.32 -11.77
CA LEU A 16 -4.62 2.13 -12.99
C LEU A 16 -6.09 2.42 -13.35
N SER A 17 -6.40 3.67 -13.68
CA SER A 17 -7.75 4.12 -13.99
C SER A 17 -8.39 3.31 -15.12
N ASN A 18 -9.70 3.07 -15.02
CA ASN A 18 -10.52 2.32 -15.99
C ASN A 18 -10.16 0.84 -16.17
N SER A 19 -9.22 0.31 -15.39
CA SER A 19 -8.81 -1.10 -15.42
C SER A 19 -9.83 -2.03 -14.74
N PRO A 20 -9.71 -3.36 -14.92
CA PRO A 20 -10.48 -4.32 -14.12
C PRO A 20 -10.27 -4.15 -12.61
N GLY A 21 -9.04 -3.82 -12.17
CA GLY A 21 -8.70 -3.59 -10.77
C GLY A 21 -9.33 -2.34 -10.19
N ASP A 22 -9.41 -1.26 -10.96
CA ASP A 22 -10.10 -0.02 -10.57
C ASP A 22 -11.57 -0.26 -10.21
N LYS A 23 -12.23 -1.14 -10.96
CA LYS A 23 -13.64 -1.50 -10.76
C LYS A 23 -13.87 -2.48 -9.61
N ALA A 24 -12.81 -3.06 -9.05
CA ALA A 24 -12.88 -4.13 -8.05
C ALA A 24 -12.81 -3.63 -6.60
N GLY A 25 -12.65 -2.32 -6.37
CA GLY A 25 -12.72 -1.73 -5.03
C GLY A 25 -11.52 -2.08 -4.13
N PHE A 26 -10.32 -2.19 -4.71
CA PHE A 26 -9.09 -2.35 -3.96
C PHE A 26 -8.67 -1.05 -3.25
N GLN A 27 -7.94 -1.17 -2.15
CA GLN A 27 -7.34 -0.08 -1.40
C GLN A 27 -5.82 -0.08 -1.56
N LEU A 28 -5.31 1.02 -2.12
CA LEU A 28 -3.89 1.29 -2.30
C LEU A 28 -3.12 1.11 -0.98
N PHE A 29 -2.01 0.37 -1.03
CA PHE A 29 -1.11 0.06 0.10
C PHE A 29 -1.73 -0.70 1.29
N LEU A 30 -3.05 -0.79 1.41
CA LEU A 30 -3.74 -1.50 2.47
C LEU A 30 -4.11 -2.92 2.08
N ASP A 31 -4.31 -3.18 0.79
CA ASP A 31 -4.69 -4.51 0.31
C ASP A 31 -3.50 -5.36 -0.14
N PHE A 32 -3.57 -6.63 0.22
CA PHE A 32 -2.70 -7.71 -0.22
C PHE A 32 -3.52 -8.80 -0.90
N ILE A 33 -3.16 -9.16 -2.13
CA ILE A 33 -3.69 -10.36 -2.77
C ILE A 33 -2.91 -11.56 -2.22
N VAL A 34 -3.62 -12.47 -1.56
CA VAL A 34 -3.03 -13.61 -0.84
C VAL A 34 -3.47 -14.96 -1.39
N SER A 35 -4.62 -15.05 -2.06
CA SER A 35 -5.10 -16.29 -2.67
C SER A 35 -5.82 -16.04 -4.00
N LEU A 36 -5.92 -17.08 -4.82
CA LEU A 36 -6.66 -17.11 -6.08
C LEU A 36 -7.47 -18.40 -6.17
N ASN A 37 -8.77 -18.28 -6.41
CA ASN A 37 -9.75 -19.38 -6.48
C ASN A 37 -9.66 -20.36 -5.28
N GLY A 38 -9.44 -19.81 -4.08
CA GLY A 38 -9.32 -20.58 -2.84
C GLY A 38 -7.94 -21.22 -2.59
N THR A 39 -6.98 -21.06 -3.51
CA THR A 39 -5.59 -21.51 -3.33
C THR A 39 -4.72 -20.36 -2.85
N ASP A 40 -4.04 -20.54 -1.71
CA ASP A 40 -3.07 -19.56 -1.21
C ASP A 40 -1.90 -19.41 -2.19
N LEU A 41 -1.55 -18.17 -2.50
CA LEU A 41 -0.50 -17.87 -3.49
C LEU A 41 0.89 -18.30 -3.02
N ILE A 42 1.10 -18.45 -1.71
CA ILE A 42 2.35 -18.99 -1.15
C ILE A 42 2.54 -20.47 -1.51
N GLU A 43 1.45 -21.20 -1.73
CA GLU A 43 1.47 -22.63 -2.09
C GLU A 43 1.52 -22.84 -3.61
N SER A 44 1.26 -21.78 -4.38
CA SER A 44 1.24 -21.85 -5.85
C SER A 44 2.62 -22.20 -6.41
N GLN A 45 2.63 -23.19 -7.30
CA GLN A 45 3.82 -23.54 -8.09
C GLN A 45 4.04 -22.61 -9.29
N LEU A 46 3.02 -21.85 -9.68
CA LEU A 46 3.07 -20.91 -10.80
C LEU A 46 3.18 -19.46 -10.30
N PRO A 47 3.94 -18.60 -11.00
CA PRO A 47 3.93 -17.17 -10.74
C PRO A 47 2.52 -16.59 -10.87
N PHE A 48 2.20 -15.57 -10.07
CA PHE A 48 0.89 -14.94 -10.08
C PHE A 48 0.49 -14.43 -11.48
N GLN A 49 1.43 -13.88 -12.24
CA GLN A 49 1.15 -13.41 -13.61
C GLN A 49 0.70 -14.53 -14.55
N GLU A 50 1.20 -15.75 -14.37
CA GLU A 50 0.80 -16.90 -15.18
C GLU A 50 -0.61 -17.39 -14.81
N LEU A 51 -0.93 -17.41 -13.51
CA LEU A 51 -2.29 -17.71 -13.04
C LEU A 51 -3.32 -16.73 -13.61
N ILE A 52 -2.99 -15.43 -13.62
CA ILE A 52 -3.86 -14.40 -14.18
C ILE A 52 -4.04 -14.59 -15.70
N LYS A 53 -2.95 -14.85 -16.43
CA LYS A 53 -3.01 -15.13 -17.89
C LYS A 53 -3.84 -16.37 -18.21
N ALA A 54 -3.71 -17.43 -17.41
CA ALA A 54 -4.46 -18.68 -17.61
C ALA A 54 -5.98 -18.49 -17.44
N ASN A 55 -6.41 -17.42 -16.76
CA ASN A 55 -7.81 -17.09 -16.52
C ASN A 55 -8.26 -15.82 -17.29
N GLU A 56 -7.59 -15.48 -18.39
CA GLU A 56 -8.02 -14.34 -19.23
C GLU A 56 -9.48 -14.52 -19.69
N ASN A 57 -10.29 -13.48 -19.51
CA ASN A 57 -11.72 -13.39 -19.79
C ASN A 57 -12.62 -14.32 -18.95
N CYS A 58 -12.08 -14.96 -17.91
CA CYS A 58 -12.83 -15.78 -16.95
C CYS A 58 -12.88 -15.10 -15.58
N PRO A 59 -14.04 -15.02 -14.91
CA PRO A 59 -14.09 -14.54 -13.52
C PRO A 59 -13.23 -15.41 -12.60
N ILE A 60 -12.41 -14.78 -11.77
CA ILE A 60 -11.63 -15.39 -10.69
C ILE A 60 -12.01 -14.77 -9.36
N THR A 61 -11.82 -15.52 -8.29
CA THR A 61 -11.97 -15.03 -6.91
C THR A 61 -10.60 -14.81 -6.30
N LEU A 62 -10.27 -13.57 -5.96
CA LEU A 62 -9.07 -13.23 -5.23
C LEU A 62 -9.38 -13.14 -3.74
N GLY A 63 -8.54 -13.76 -2.90
CA GLY A 63 -8.53 -13.48 -1.47
C GLY A 63 -7.67 -12.25 -1.21
N VAL A 64 -8.26 -11.24 -0.59
CA VAL A 64 -7.64 -9.95 -0.34
C VAL A 64 -7.58 -9.67 1.15
N LEU A 65 -6.38 -9.68 1.70
CA LEU A 65 -6.11 -9.26 3.07
C LEU A 65 -6.07 -7.74 3.17
N SER A 66 -6.84 -7.17 4.10
CA SER A 66 -6.76 -5.74 4.44
C SER A 66 -5.85 -5.52 5.65
N LEU A 67 -4.90 -4.59 5.55
CA LEU A 67 -4.08 -4.16 6.70
C LEU A 67 -4.86 -3.34 7.73
N LEU A 68 -6.06 -2.84 7.40
CA LEU A 68 -6.93 -2.14 8.35
C LEU A 68 -7.60 -3.11 9.33
N THR A 69 -8.17 -4.20 8.82
CA THR A 69 -8.98 -5.15 9.59
C THR A 69 -8.23 -6.45 9.92
N PHE A 70 -7.14 -6.73 9.20
CA PHE A 70 -6.44 -8.03 9.19
C PHE A 70 -7.31 -9.22 8.75
N GLU A 71 -8.45 -8.94 8.12
CA GLU A 71 -9.35 -9.94 7.57
C GLU A 71 -9.12 -10.13 6.07
N VAL A 72 -9.44 -11.34 5.59
CA VAL A 72 -9.45 -11.66 4.16
C VAL A 72 -10.87 -11.55 3.66
N ARG A 73 -11.07 -10.75 2.61
CA ARG A 73 -12.33 -10.69 1.86
C ARG A 73 -12.14 -11.28 0.46
N GLU A 74 -13.22 -11.78 -0.10
CA GLU A 74 -13.24 -12.24 -1.48
C GLU A 74 -13.53 -11.07 -2.43
N VAL A 75 -12.75 -10.97 -3.51
CA VAL A 75 -12.97 -10.03 -4.60
C VAL A 75 -13.07 -10.80 -5.90
N ILE A 76 -14.24 -10.74 -6.54
CA ILE A 76 -14.44 -11.33 -7.86
C ILE A 76 -13.99 -10.32 -8.92
N ILE A 77 -13.09 -10.74 -9.79
CA ILE A 77 -12.56 -9.91 -10.87
C ILE A 77 -12.41 -10.76 -12.13
N THR A 78 -12.60 -10.15 -13.30
CA THR A 78 -12.34 -10.81 -14.59
C THR A 78 -11.06 -10.22 -15.17
N PRO A 79 -9.95 -10.97 -15.27
CA PRO A 79 -8.77 -10.52 -15.98
C PRO A 79 -9.12 -10.32 -17.45
N SER A 80 -8.86 -9.14 -18.01
CA SER A 80 -9.19 -8.86 -19.40
C SER A 80 -8.26 -7.80 -19.98
N LYS A 81 -8.14 -7.77 -21.31
CA LYS A 81 -7.52 -6.63 -21.98
C LYS A 81 -8.32 -5.36 -21.73
N TRP A 82 -7.60 -4.25 -21.67
CA TRP A 82 -8.12 -2.90 -21.45
C TRP A 82 -7.15 -1.91 -22.11
N GLU A 83 -7.36 -0.60 -21.96
CA GLU A 83 -6.55 0.41 -22.66
C GLU A 83 -5.09 0.51 -22.17
N GLY A 84 -4.77 -0.06 -21.00
CA GLY A 84 -3.43 -0.06 -20.42
C GLY A 84 -2.74 -1.42 -20.40
N GLU A 85 -1.73 -1.55 -19.54
CA GLU A 85 -0.86 -2.72 -19.47
C GLU A 85 -1.41 -3.82 -18.53
N GLY A 86 -1.18 -5.09 -18.93
CA GLY A 86 -1.59 -6.25 -18.15
C GLY A 86 -3.09 -6.53 -18.20
N LEU A 87 -3.55 -7.49 -17.40
CA LEU A 87 -4.95 -7.96 -17.42
C LEU A 87 -5.78 -7.45 -16.24
N LEU A 88 -5.15 -6.87 -15.22
CA LEU A 88 -5.83 -6.34 -14.04
C LEU A 88 -5.65 -4.82 -13.89
N GLY A 89 -4.62 -4.23 -14.49
CA GLY A 89 -4.23 -2.83 -14.24
C GLY A 89 -3.84 -2.54 -12.81
N LEU A 90 -3.11 -3.47 -12.18
CA LEU A 90 -2.55 -3.34 -10.84
C LEU A 90 -1.02 -3.36 -10.92
N ASN A 91 -0.37 -2.46 -10.20
CA ASN A 91 1.05 -2.58 -9.89
C ASN A 91 1.21 -3.22 -8.51
N LEU A 92 2.00 -4.29 -8.43
CA LEU A 92 2.06 -5.17 -7.27
C LEU A 92 3.50 -5.30 -6.78
N ARG A 93 3.66 -5.43 -5.46
CA ARG A 93 4.95 -5.77 -4.83
C ARG A 93 4.77 -6.96 -3.91
N TYR A 94 5.58 -7.99 -4.10
CA TYR A 94 5.56 -9.15 -3.20
C TYR A 94 6.24 -8.80 -1.88
N GLU A 95 5.48 -8.81 -0.78
CA GLU A 95 5.96 -8.43 0.56
C GLU A 95 5.30 -9.28 1.64
N ASP A 96 5.88 -9.25 2.84
CA ASP A 96 5.22 -9.74 4.04
C ASP A 96 4.25 -8.68 4.61
N SER A 97 2.98 -9.06 4.78
CA SER A 97 1.94 -8.14 5.26
C SER A 97 2.11 -7.73 6.72
N ILE A 98 2.75 -8.55 7.55
CA ILE A 98 3.02 -8.25 8.96
C ILE A 98 4.15 -7.24 9.06
N GLU A 99 5.23 -7.42 8.31
CA GLU A 99 6.30 -6.41 8.18
C GLU A 99 5.77 -5.08 7.62
N ALA A 100 4.91 -5.14 6.60
CA ALA A 100 4.32 -3.96 5.98
C ALA A 100 3.45 -3.19 6.99
N SER A 101 2.64 -3.89 7.79
CA SER A 101 1.83 -3.28 8.85
C SER A 101 2.69 -2.61 9.93
N GLN A 102 3.80 -3.25 10.33
CA GLN A 102 4.72 -2.69 11.33
C GLN A 102 5.45 -1.43 10.85
N SER A 103 5.55 -1.25 9.53
CA SER A 103 6.19 -0.10 8.89
C SER A 103 5.27 1.10 8.73
N ILE A 104 3.98 0.97 9.08
CA ILE A 104 3.02 2.08 9.03
C ILE A 104 3.38 3.09 10.12
N MET A 105 3.49 4.36 9.71
CA MET A 105 3.89 5.47 10.56
C MET A 105 2.71 6.39 10.84
N HIS A 106 2.52 6.78 12.10
CA HIS A 106 1.50 7.75 12.51
C HIS A 106 2.12 9.15 12.57
N ILE A 107 1.48 10.12 11.91
CA ILE A 107 1.91 11.53 11.94
C ILE A 107 1.49 12.13 13.28
N THR A 108 2.48 12.42 14.12
CA THR A 108 2.27 12.95 15.48
C THR A 108 2.36 14.47 15.53
N ASN A 109 3.08 15.09 14.59
CA ASN A 109 3.25 16.53 14.55
C ASN A 109 3.52 16.99 13.12
N ILE A 110 3.09 18.21 12.80
CA ILE A 110 3.33 18.86 11.51
C ILE A 110 3.79 20.28 11.79
N ARG A 111 4.94 20.66 11.24
CA ARG A 111 5.49 22.01 11.40
C ARG A 111 4.67 23.01 10.57
N PRO A 112 4.25 24.15 11.15
CA PRO A 112 3.57 25.21 10.39
C PRO A 112 4.40 25.72 9.22
N ASN A 113 3.74 26.04 8.10
CA ASN A 113 4.36 26.53 6.85
C ASN A 113 5.40 25.57 6.23
N SER A 114 5.37 24.30 6.59
CA SER A 114 6.21 23.25 5.98
C SER A 114 5.57 22.68 4.71
N PRO A 115 6.33 21.94 3.88
CA PRO A 115 5.77 21.20 2.75
C PRO A 115 4.58 20.33 3.14
N ALA A 116 4.67 19.57 4.24
CA ALA A 116 3.59 18.73 4.73
C ALA A 116 2.34 19.53 5.13
N SER A 117 2.52 20.66 5.83
CA SER A 117 1.41 21.55 6.19
C SER A 117 0.73 22.15 4.96
N ASN A 118 1.52 22.54 3.95
CA ASN A 118 1.01 23.15 2.73
C ASN A 118 0.29 22.13 1.83
N ALA A 119 0.70 20.86 1.91
CA ALA A 119 0.04 19.74 1.25
C ALA A 119 -1.26 19.29 1.94
N GLY A 120 -1.62 19.91 3.08
CA GLY A 120 -2.87 19.62 3.80
C GLY A 120 -2.84 18.36 4.65
N LEU A 121 -1.65 17.81 4.94
CA LEU A 121 -1.53 16.72 5.91
C LEU A 121 -1.95 17.21 7.29
N VAL A 122 -2.55 16.31 8.07
CA VAL A 122 -2.99 16.62 9.44
C VAL A 122 -2.40 15.64 10.45
N ILE A 123 -2.28 16.09 11.70
CA ILE A 123 -1.94 15.21 12.82
C ILE A 123 -3.04 14.15 12.94
N GLY A 124 -2.65 12.88 13.06
CA GLY A 124 -3.59 11.76 13.03
C GLY A 124 -3.61 10.98 11.71
N ASP A 125 -3.03 11.53 10.65
CA ASP A 125 -2.84 10.81 9.39
C ASP A 125 -1.79 9.69 9.53
N TYR A 126 -1.91 8.66 8.71
CA TYR A 126 -0.98 7.53 8.67
C TYR A 126 -0.25 7.47 7.34
N ILE A 127 1.07 7.29 7.38
CA ILE A 127 1.91 7.04 6.21
C ILE A 127 1.99 5.52 6.02
N LEU A 128 1.45 5.03 4.92
CA LEU A 128 1.45 3.60 4.57
C LEU A 128 2.73 3.14 3.85
N GLY A 129 3.46 4.09 3.27
CA GLY A 129 4.71 3.88 2.53
C GLY A 129 4.98 5.02 1.55
N SER A 130 5.93 4.81 0.62
CA SER A 130 6.17 5.73 -0.51
C SER A 130 6.11 5.01 -1.85
N LYS A 131 5.94 5.78 -2.94
CA LYS A 131 5.97 5.23 -4.30
C LYS A 131 7.39 4.90 -4.78
N GLU A 132 8.39 5.63 -4.29
CA GLU A 132 9.77 5.56 -4.77
C GLU A 132 10.60 4.47 -4.08
N ALA A 133 10.32 4.18 -2.81
CA ALA A 133 11.18 3.34 -1.99
C ALA A 133 10.40 2.59 -0.89
N LYS A 134 11.04 1.55 -0.33
CA LYS A 134 10.56 0.92 0.89
C LYS A 134 11.03 1.76 2.08
N ILE A 135 10.09 2.34 2.81
CA ILE A 135 10.33 3.14 4.02
C ILE A 135 9.74 2.41 5.24
N LYS A 136 10.44 2.44 6.36
CA LYS A 136 10.04 1.79 7.63
C LYS A 136 10.03 2.76 8.81
N ASN A 137 10.75 3.87 8.71
CA ASN A 137 10.90 4.86 9.76
C ASN A 137 11.20 6.25 9.17
N ALA A 138 11.36 7.24 10.05
CA ALA A 138 11.68 8.62 9.68
C ALA A 138 13.04 8.75 8.96
N ASP A 139 14.04 7.95 9.35
CA ASP A 139 15.37 8.00 8.75
C ASP A 139 15.34 7.55 7.28
N ASP A 140 14.51 6.56 6.95
CA ASP A 140 14.30 6.14 5.56
C ASP A 140 13.65 7.24 4.72
N ILE A 141 12.71 8.00 5.30
CA ILE A 141 12.11 9.17 4.63
C ILE A 141 13.19 10.23 4.37
N GLN A 142 14.01 10.53 5.37
CA GLN A 142 15.09 11.49 5.25
C GLN A 142 16.10 11.06 4.18
N ALA A 143 16.47 9.77 4.13
CA ALA A 143 17.39 9.25 3.13
C ALA A 143 16.87 9.40 1.69
N VAL A 144 15.55 9.25 1.47
CA VAL A 144 14.93 9.49 0.15
C VAL A 144 14.98 10.98 -0.19
N ILE A 145 14.66 11.85 0.77
CA ILE A 145 14.72 13.31 0.60
C ILE A 145 16.15 13.77 0.30
N ASP A 146 17.15 13.30 1.04
CA ASP A 146 18.56 13.68 0.84
C ASP A 146 19.06 13.30 -0.55
N LYS A 147 18.51 12.22 -1.12
CA LYS A 147 18.87 11.71 -2.44
C LYS A 147 18.13 12.42 -3.57
N ASN A 148 16.83 12.64 -3.44
CA ASN A 148 15.95 13.04 -4.53
C ASN A 148 15.44 14.49 -4.42
N GLY A 149 15.51 15.10 -3.23
CA GLY A 149 14.92 16.40 -2.91
C GLY A 149 13.40 16.36 -2.69
N GLU A 150 12.73 15.25 -3.02
CA GLU A 150 11.29 15.07 -2.92
C GLU A 150 10.92 13.62 -2.58
N ILE A 151 9.68 13.41 -2.11
CA ILE A 151 9.11 12.08 -1.83
C ILE A 151 7.59 12.07 -2.02
N THR A 152 7.05 11.01 -2.62
CA THR A 152 5.61 10.75 -2.67
C THR A 152 5.21 9.80 -1.57
N LEU A 153 4.62 10.33 -0.51
CA LEU A 153 4.05 9.53 0.58
C LEU A 153 2.64 9.07 0.23
N VAL A 154 2.28 7.85 0.62
CA VAL A 154 0.91 7.35 0.52
C VAL A 154 0.26 7.44 1.89
N ILE A 155 -0.76 8.30 1.97
CA ILE A 155 -1.39 8.72 3.23
C ILE A 155 -2.73 8.04 3.37
N PHE A 156 -3.03 7.54 4.56
CA PHE A 156 -4.36 7.14 4.98
C PHE A 156 -4.90 8.14 6.01
N ASN A 157 -5.99 8.80 5.66
CA ASN A 157 -6.71 9.68 6.58
C ASN A 157 -7.86 8.90 7.22
N LYS A 158 -7.76 8.66 8.54
CA LYS A 158 -8.74 7.85 9.27
C LYS A 158 -10.14 8.48 9.30
N ALA A 159 -10.23 9.80 9.35
CA ALA A 159 -11.52 10.50 9.43
C ALA A 159 -12.36 10.38 8.15
N SER A 160 -11.69 10.40 6.99
CA SER A 160 -12.34 10.26 5.67
C SER A 160 -12.31 8.84 5.11
N ASN A 161 -11.58 7.91 5.76
CA ASN A 161 -11.32 6.55 5.28
C ASN A 161 -10.78 6.54 3.84
N HIS A 162 -9.89 7.48 3.54
CA HIS A 162 -9.37 7.72 2.19
C HIS A 162 -7.85 7.52 2.19
N VAL A 163 -7.37 6.73 1.21
CA VAL A 163 -5.95 6.63 0.87
C VAL A 163 -5.63 7.52 -0.34
N PHE A 164 -4.63 8.39 -0.23
CA PHE A 164 -4.19 9.24 -1.33
C PHE A 164 -2.67 9.45 -1.33
N PRO A 165 -2.04 9.56 -2.50
CA PRO A 165 -0.63 9.94 -2.61
C PRO A 165 -0.45 11.45 -2.45
N VAL A 166 0.66 11.87 -1.85
CA VAL A 166 1.06 13.27 -1.69
C VAL A 166 2.54 13.43 -2.02
N LEU A 167 2.84 14.24 -3.03
CA LEU A 167 4.20 14.66 -3.35
C LEU A 167 4.63 15.78 -2.40
N LEU A 168 5.77 15.59 -1.74
CA LEU A 168 6.38 16.55 -0.83
C LEU A 168 7.78 16.89 -1.34
N GLU A 169 7.94 18.12 -1.81
CA GLU A 169 9.25 18.70 -2.10
C GLU A 169 9.88 19.23 -0.81
N SER A 170 11.13 18.88 -0.54
CA SER A 170 11.83 19.35 0.65
C SER A 170 12.20 20.82 0.54
N VAL A 171 12.12 21.53 1.68
CA VAL A 171 12.62 22.89 1.83
C VAL A 171 13.74 22.85 2.86
N ASP A 172 14.94 23.29 2.49
CA ASP A 172 16.16 23.19 3.31
C ASP A 172 16.41 21.77 3.86
N GLY A 173 16.06 20.73 3.07
CA GLY A 173 16.28 19.33 3.41
C GLY A 173 15.23 18.70 4.34
N TYR A 174 14.11 19.38 4.64
CA TYR A 174 13.03 18.81 5.45
C TYR A 174 11.65 18.99 4.81
N ILE A 175 10.73 18.07 5.16
CA ILE A 175 9.31 18.13 4.76
C ILE A 175 8.37 18.52 5.92
N GLY A 176 8.88 18.56 7.16
CA GLY A 176 8.18 19.11 8.32
C GLY A 176 7.16 18.19 9.00
N ILE A 177 7.41 16.88 9.00
CA ILE A 177 6.63 15.88 9.74
C ILE A 177 7.43 15.29 10.89
N GLU A 178 6.75 14.95 11.98
CA GLU A 178 7.24 14.00 12.99
C GLU A 178 6.34 12.78 12.98
N VAL A 179 6.95 11.60 13.09
CA VAL A 179 6.25 10.33 12.98
C VAL A 179 6.57 9.42 14.16
N ALA A 180 5.62 8.57 14.51
CA ALA A 180 5.81 7.52 15.50
C ALA A 180 5.37 6.16 14.94
N THR A 181 6.04 5.10 15.41
CA THR A 181 5.71 3.69 15.12
C THR A 181 5.48 2.93 16.43
N GLY A 182 5.02 1.69 16.32
CA GLY A 182 4.85 0.80 17.47
C GLY A 182 3.40 0.66 17.96
N ALA A 183 3.22 -0.04 19.09
CA ALA A 183 1.93 -0.56 19.53
C ALA A 183 0.83 0.50 19.72
N PHE A 184 1.19 1.71 20.16
CA PHE A 184 0.25 2.81 20.40
C PHE A 184 -0.05 3.67 19.16
N HIS A 185 0.65 3.39 18.06
CA HIS A 185 0.57 4.13 16.80
C HIS A 185 0.15 3.23 15.64
N ARG A 186 -0.42 2.07 15.95
CA ARG A 186 -0.88 1.13 14.92
C ARG A 186 -2.12 1.66 14.22
N LEU A 187 -2.19 1.33 12.94
CA LEU A 187 -3.40 1.45 12.18
C LEU A 187 -4.48 0.58 12.84
N THR A 188 -5.61 1.20 13.18
CA THR A 188 -6.78 0.52 13.77
C THR A 188 -8.01 0.90 12.97
N SER A 189 -8.89 -0.07 12.71
CA SER A 189 -10.23 0.17 12.17
C SER A 189 -11.00 1.15 13.05
#